data_AF-A0A8K1FCY7-F1
#
_entry.id   AF-A0A8K1FCY7-F1
#
_cell.length_a   1.000
_cell.length_b   1.000
_cell.length_c   1.000
_cell.angle_alpha   90.00
_cell.angle_beta   90.00
_cell.angle_gamma   90.00
#
_symmetry.space_group_name_H-M   'P 1'
#
loop_
_entity.id
_entity.type
_entity.pdbx_description
1 polymer ?
#
loop_
_entity_poly.entity_id
_entity_poly.type
_entity_poly.pdbx_seq_one_letter_code
_entity_poly.pdbx_strand_id
1 'polypeptide(L)'
;MSPTPAVQLETAPPMPSSSHEHLQCRATAVDAEQERTWNEELVQAETLLAHDCWEWVRTSVQVVEDELMQLELKHFFLRLYRAMTAQETTAVLDEMEAWRDYVHIAFPLQREERESIQAMFMLGVDKQMSLQHAP
;
A
#
# COMPACT_ATOMS: atom_id res chain seq x y z
N MET A 1 44.96 66.15 18.64
CA MET A 1 44.16 65.07 18.02
C MET A 1 45.13 63.94 17.72
N SER A 2 45.05 62.85 18.48
CA SER A 2 45.85 61.63 18.29
C SER A 2 44.92 60.42 18.40
N PRO A 3 45.14 59.35 17.62
CA PRO A 3 44.16 58.29 17.41
C PRO A 3 44.38 57.08 18.34
N THR A 4 43.34 56.28 18.55
CA THR A 4 43.43 54.94 19.16
C THR A 4 42.78 53.93 18.21
N PRO A 5 43.43 52.81 17.87
CA PRO A 5 42.87 51.77 17.01
C PRO A 5 42.16 50.70 17.85
N ALA A 6 41.06 50.15 17.35
CA ALA A 6 40.41 48.98 17.94
C ALA A 6 40.12 47.90 16.88
N VAL A 7 40.96 46.86 16.95
CA VAL A 7 40.64 45.42 16.95
C VAL A 7 39.68 44.89 15.89
N GLN A 8 40.24 44.10 14.97
CA GLN A 8 39.53 43.16 14.09
C GLN A 8 38.95 42.01 14.92
N LEU A 9 37.65 41.72 14.73
CA LEU A 9 36.97 40.56 15.30
C LEU A 9 36.89 39.47 14.23
N GLU A 10 37.64 38.39 14.43
CA GLU A 10 37.68 37.20 13.57
C GLU A 10 36.35 36.42 13.74
N THR A 11 35.49 36.44 12.72
CA THR A 11 34.30 35.57 12.65
C THR A 11 34.72 34.18 12.20
N ALA A 12 34.71 33.21 13.13
CA ALA A 12 34.77 31.80 12.80
C ALA A 12 33.53 31.36 11.98
N PRO A 13 33.66 30.49 10.98
CA PRO A 13 32.53 29.98 10.22
C PRO A 13 31.70 29.00 11.06
N PRO A 14 30.35 29.00 10.94
CA PRO A 14 29.50 28.03 11.62
C PRO A 14 29.71 26.63 11.02
N MET A 15 29.89 25.63 11.88
CA MET A 15 29.89 24.22 11.49
C MET A 15 28.51 23.82 10.92
N PRO A 16 28.44 22.99 9.87
CA PRO A 16 27.17 22.55 9.32
C PRO A 16 26.48 21.51 10.23
N SER A 17 25.24 21.81 10.60
CA SER A 17 24.27 20.87 11.21
C SER A 17 23.89 19.77 10.21
N SER A 18 24.77 18.80 9.98
CA SER A 18 24.61 17.74 8.97
C SER A 18 23.66 16.60 9.38
N SER A 19 23.29 16.49 10.66
CA SER A 19 22.56 15.31 11.16
C SER A 19 21.03 15.37 10.97
N HIS A 20 20.45 16.57 10.82
CA HIS A 20 18.98 16.70 10.72
C HIS A 20 18.47 16.55 9.27
N GLU A 21 19.25 17.02 8.29
CA GLU A 21 18.90 16.91 6.86
C GLU A 21 18.95 15.46 6.36
N HIS A 22 19.89 14.65 6.87
CA HIS A 22 20.02 13.24 6.47
C HIS A 22 18.86 12.36 6.90
N LEU A 23 18.26 12.63 8.07
CA LEU A 23 17.11 11.86 8.58
C LEU A 23 15.82 12.26 7.85
N GLN A 24 15.67 13.55 7.54
CA GLN A 24 14.48 14.08 6.89
C GLN A 24 14.41 13.69 5.39
N CYS A 25 15.56 13.62 4.70
CA CYS A 25 15.63 13.08 3.33
C CYS A 25 15.37 11.57 3.26
N ARG A 26 15.72 10.82 4.32
CA ARG A 26 15.53 9.36 4.33
C ARG A 26 14.07 8.97 4.57
N ALA A 27 13.34 9.68 5.44
CA ALA A 27 11.92 9.42 5.69
C ALA A 27 11.06 9.69 4.43
N THR A 28 11.27 10.84 3.78
CA THR A 28 10.52 11.20 2.56
C THR A 28 10.87 10.31 1.35
N ALA A 29 12.11 9.80 1.29
CA ALA A 29 12.50 8.85 0.26
C ALA A 29 11.85 7.47 0.45
N VAL A 30 11.72 7.00 1.69
CA VAL A 30 11.05 5.72 2.00
C VAL A 30 9.56 5.81 1.66
N ASP A 31 8.90 6.93 2.00
CA ASP A 31 7.49 7.14 1.66
C ASP A 31 7.28 7.20 0.14
N ALA A 32 8.17 7.89 -0.60
CA ALA A 32 8.09 7.98 -2.05
C ALA A 32 8.42 6.66 -2.78
N GLU A 33 9.33 5.85 -2.23
CA GLU A 33 9.64 4.51 -2.76
C GLU A 33 8.46 3.56 -2.54
N GLN A 34 7.88 3.58 -1.35
CA GLN A 34 6.68 2.80 -1.03
C GLN A 34 5.50 3.16 -1.94
N GLU A 35 5.26 4.46 -2.15
CA GLU A 35 4.20 4.94 -3.04
C GLU A 35 4.44 4.50 -4.51
N ARG A 36 5.69 4.49 -4.97
CA ARG A 36 6.03 3.98 -6.31
C ARG A 36 5.74 2.49 -6.44
N THR A 37 6.17 1.69 -5.47
CA THR A 37 5.91 0.24 -5.46
C THR A 37 4.41 -0.03 -5.47
N TRP A 38 3.64 0.67 -4.64
CA TRP A 38 2.19 0.56 -4.61
C TRP A 38 1.56 0.86 -5.97
N ASN A 39 1.99 1.94 -6.63
CA ASN A 39 1.48 2.32 -7.95
C ASN A 39 1.83 1.29 -9.03
N GLU A 40 3.05 0.74 -9.02
CA GLU A 40 3.47 -0.33 -9.94
C GLU A 40 2.62 -1.59 -9.76
N GLU A 41 2.33 -1.94 -8.51
CA GLU A 41 1.46 -3.07 -8.17
C GLU A 41 0.03 -2.85 -8.65
N LEU A 42 -0.53 -1.65 -8.46
CA LEU A 42 -1.86 -1.32 -8.98
C LEU A 42 -1.93 -1.44 -10.50
N VAL A 43 -0.92 -0.94 -11.23
CA VAL A 43 -0.87 -1.09 -12.69
C VAL A 43 -0.83 -2.57 -13.09
N GLN A 44 -0.10 -3.40 -12.35
CA GLN A 44 -0.09 -4.84 -12.61
C GLN A 44 -1.44 -5.50 -12.30
N ALA A 45 -2.08 -5.12 -11.19
CA ALA A 45 -3.40 -5.60 -10.83
C ALA A 45 -4.42 -5.27 -11.94
N GLU A 46 -4.40 -4.04 -12.46
CA GLU A 46 -5.26 -3.62 -13.56
C GLU A 46 -4.98 -4.36 -14.86
N THR A 47 -3.70 -4.59 -15.17
CA THR A 47 -3.30 -5.40 -16.33
C THR A 47 -3.84 -6.82 -16.22
N LEU A 48 -3.74 -7.45 -15.04
CA LEU A 48 -4.30 -8.77 -14.80
C LEU A 48 -5.82 -8.76 -14.90
N LEU A 49 -6.47 -7.81 -14.23
CA LEU A 49 -7.92 -7.67 -14.25
C LEU A 49 -8.45 -7.41 -15.65
N ALA A 50 -7.66 -6.85 -16.58
CA ALA A 50 -8.06 -6.65 -17.98
C ALA A 50 -8.24 -7.96 -18.77
N HIS A 51 -7.73 -9.10 -18.30
CA HIS A 51 -7.99 -10.40 -18.93
C HIS A 51 -9.42 -10.90 -18.68
N ASP A 52 -10.01 -11.55 -19.68
CA ASP A 52 -11.41 -12.02 -19.65
C ASP A 52 -11.67 -13.05 -18.54
N CYS A 53 -10.66 -13.85 -18.18
CA CYS A 53 -10.77 -14.81 -17.08
C CYS A 53 -11.01 -14.15 -15.71
N TRP A 54 -10.76 -12.85 -15.59
CA TRP A 54 -10.96 -12.04 -14.38
C TRP A 54 -12.10 -11.02 -14.54
N GLU A 55 -12.94 -11.14 -15.56
CA GLU A 55 -14.06 -10.23 -15.77
C GLU A 55 -14.95 -10.13 -14.53
N TRP A 56 -15.28 -11.25 -13.90
CA TRP A 56 -16.14 -11.25 -12.71
C TRP A 56 -15.50 -10.53 -11.51
N VAL A 57 -14.17 -10.63 -11.33
CA VAL A 57 -13.45 -9.90 -10.28
C VAL A 57 -13.47 -8.41 -10.60
N ARG A 58 -13.19 -8.06 -11.86
CA ARG A 58 -13.22 -6.69 -12.34
C ARG A 58 -14.59 -6.05 -12.11
N THR A 59 -15.67 -6.74 -12.47
CA THR A 59 -17.05 -6.29 -12.23
C THR A 59 -17.33 -6.14 -10.74
N SER A 60 -16.89 -7.10 -9.92
CA SER A 60 -17.08 -7.04 -8.47
C SER A 60 -16.35 -5.86 -7.83
N VAL A 61 -15.16 -5.48 -8.32
CA VAL A 61 -14.45 -4.29 -7.82
C VAL A 61 -15.11 -3.01 -8.32
N GLN A 62 -15.55 -2.95 -9.59
CA GLN A 62 -16.10 -1.74 -10.21
C GLN A 62 -17.47 -1.30 -9.65
N VAL A 63 -18.21 -2.18 -8.99
CA VAL A 63 -19.49 -1.81 -8.35
C VAL A 63 -19.30 -1.05 -7.03
N VAL A 64 -18.09 -1.05 -6.48
CA VAL A 64 -17.74 -0.29 -5.27
C VAL A 64 -17.57 1.18 -5.63
N GLU A 65 -18.30 2.10 -5.00
CA GLU A 65 -18.18 3.53 -5.29
C GLU A 65 -16.90 4.16 -4.71
N ASP A 66 -16.42 3.66 -3.58
CA ASP A 66 -15.22 4.16 -2.89
C ASP A 66 -13.94 3.78 -3.66
N GLU A 67 -13.26 4.79 -4.20
CA GLU A 67 -12.01 4.61 -4.95
C GLU A 67 -10.90 3.98 -4.10
N LEU A 68 -10.75 4.35 -2.82
CA LEU A 68 -9.73 3.78 -1.95
C LEU A 68 -10.02 2.30 -1.71
N MET A 69 -11.28 1.95 -1.50
CA MET A 69 -11.69 0.55 -1.36
C MET A 69 -11.43 -0.24 -2.65
N GLN A 70 -11.69 0.35 -3.82
CA GLN A 70 -11.33 -0.29 -5.10
C GLN A 70 -9.83 -0.56 -5.20
N LEU A 71 -8.99 0.41 -4.82
CA LEU A 71 -7.52 0.25 -4.84
C LEU A 71 -7.06 -0.86 -3.91
N GLU A 72 -7.60 -0.92 -2.68
CA GLU A 72 -7.29 -1.99 -1.73
C GLU A 72 -7.72 -3.36 -2.26
N LEU A 73 -8.92 -3.48 -2.83
CA LEU A 73 -9.40 -4.73 -3.43
C LEU A 73 -8.53 -5.17 -4.61
N LYS A 74 -8.07 -4.25 -5.47
CA LYS A 74 -7.13 -4.54 -6.57
C LYS A 74 -5.79 -5.04 -6.03
N HIS A 75 -5.30 -4.41 -4.96
CA HIS A 75 -4.05 -4.81 -4.32
C HIS A 75 -4.16 -6.21 -3.67
N PHE A 76 -5.24 -6.47 -2.94
CA PHE A 76 -5.51 -7.81 -2.40
C PHE A 76 -5.63 -8.86 -3.50
N PHE A 77 -6.32 -8.56 -4.60
CA PHE A 77 -6.37 -9.44 -5.76
C PHE A 77 -4.97 -9.79 -6.28
N LEU A 78 -4.11 -8.80 -6.47
CA LEU A 78 -2.74 -9.05 -6.95
C LEU A 78 -1.94 -9.91 -5.98
N ARG A 79 -2.05 -9.66 -4.68
CA ARG A 79 -1.35 -10.44 -3.66
C ARG A 79 -1.86 -11.87 -3.59
N LEU A 80 -3.17 -12.07 -3.64
CA LEU A 80 -3.78 -13.39 -3.79
C LEU A 80 -3.29 -14.06 -5.07
N TYR A 81 -3.25 -13.37 -6.20
CA TYR A 81 -2.78 -13.92 -7.47
C TYR A 81 -1.31 -14.37 -7.41
N ARG A 82 -0.43 -13.57 -6.79
CA ARG A 82 1.00 -13.86 -6.65
C ARG A 82 1.33 -14.91 -5.58
N ALA A 83 0.47 -15.12 -4.59
CA ALA A 83 0.70 -16.12 -3.55
C ALA A 83 0.88 -17.51 -4.17
N MET A 84 2.00 -18.18 -3.90
CA MET A 84 2.34 -19.49 -4.45
C MET A 84 2.12 -20.60 -3.43
N THR A 85 1.93 -20.24 -2.17
CA THR A 85 1.70 -21.19 -1.07
C THR A 85 0.40 -20.92 -0.33
N ALA A 86 -0.14 -21.96 0.30
CA ALA A 86 -1.30 -21.83 1.18
C ALA A 86 -1.02 -20.88 2.36
N GLN A 87 0.22 -20.86 2.88
CA GLN A 87 0.61 -19.97 3.96
C GLN A 87 0.60 -18.50 3.54
N GLU A 88 1.18 -18.18 2.38
CA GLU A 88 1.12 -16.81 1.82
C GLU A 88 -0.33 -16.37 1.58
N THR A 89 -1.16 -17.27 1.04
CA THR A 89 -2.59 -16.99 0.83
C THR A 89 -3.30 -16.72 2.16
N THR A 90 -2.98 -17.49 3.22
CA THR A 90 -3.52 -17.29 4.57
C THR A 90 -3.15 -15.91 5.12
N ALA A 91 -1.89 -15.50 4.97
CA ALA A 91 -1.45 -14.18 5.44
C ALA A 91 -2.22 -13.04 4.74
N VAL A 92 -2.48 -13.17 3.43
CA VAL A 92 -3.30 -12.19 2.70
C VAL A 92 -4.75 -12.18 3.21
N LEU A 93 -5.34 -13.34 3.49
CA LEU A 93 -6.69 -13.44 4.03
C LEU A 93 -6.79 -12.82 5.44
N ASP A 94 -5.81 -13.08 6.32
CA ASP A 94 -5.77 -12.48 7.67
C ASP A 94 -5.71 -10.94 7.59
N GLU A 95 -4.91 -10.41 6.68
CA GLU A 95 -4.83 -8.97 6.44
C GLU A 95 -6.13 -8.40 5.86
N MET A 96 -6.80 -9.14 4.96
CA MET A 96 -8.12 -8.75 4.46
C MET A 96 -9.17 -8.73 5.57
N GLU A 97 -9.15 -9.67 6.52
CA GLU A 97 -10.07 -9.66 7.66
C GLU A 97 -9.83 -8.46 8.55
N ALA A 98 -8.57 -8.17 8.89
CA ALA A 98 -8.21 -7.00 9.68
C ALA A 98 -8.64 -5.69 8.99
N TRP A 99 -8.42 -5.59 7.68
CA TRP A 99 -8.85 -4.45 6.87
C TRP A 99 -10.38 -4.33 6.82
N ARG A 100 -11.11 -5.43 6.58
CA ARG A 100 -12.58 -5.46 6.59
C ARG A 100 -13.12 -4.98 7.93
N ASP A 101 -12.56 -5.45 9.03
CA ASP A 101 -12.99 -5.08 10.38
C ASP A 101 -12.72 -3.60 10.64
N TYR A 102 -11.58 -3.07 10.20
CA TYR A 102 -11.29 -1.63 10.24
C TYR A 102 -12.31 -0.81 9.44
N VAL A 103 -12.58 -1.18 8.19
CA VAL A 103 -13.54 -0.48 7.33
C VAL A 103 -14.94 -0.53 7.94
N HIS A 104 -15.35 -1.68 8.49
CA HIS A 104 -16.67 -1.83 9.13
C HIS A 104 -16.82 -0.96 10.39
N ILE A 105 -15.74 -0.76 11.15
CA ILE A 105 -15.74 0.13 12.32
C ILE A 105 -15.76 1.60 11.88
N ALA A 106 -15.00 1.94 10.84
CA ALA A 106 -14.83 3.32 10.37
C ALA A 106 -16.06 3.83 9.60
N PHE A 107 -16.71 2.96 8.82
CA PHE A 107 -17.78 3.34 7.90
C PHE A 107 -18.89 2.27 7.83
N PRO A 108 -20.17 2.68 7.74
CA PRO A 108 -21.24 1.75 7.42
C PRO A 108 -21.16 1.33 5.95
N LEU A 109 -20.71 0.10 5.70
CA LEU A 109 -20.62 -0.46 4.36
C LEU A 109 -21.98 -0.50 3.64
N GLN A 110 -21.97 -0.20 2.35
CA GLN A 110 -23.08 -0.48 1.44
C GLN A 110 -23.17 -2.00 1.16
N ARG A 111 -24.23 -2.41 0.46
CA ARG A 111 -24.44 -3.84 0.17
C ARG A 111 -23.39 -4.35 -0.81
N GLU A 112 -23.17 -3.58 -1.85
CA GLU A 112 -22.27 -3.83 -2.96
C GLU A 112 -20.84 -4.01 -2.43
N GLU A 113 -20.39 -3.10 -1.56
CA GLU A 113 -19.08 -3.17 -0.90
C GLU A 113 -18.90 -4.46 -0.09
N ARG A 114 -19.89 -4.84 0.72
CA ARG A 114 -19.84 -6.12 1.46
C ARG A 114 -19.75 -7.31 0.54
N GLU A 115 -20.53 -7.33 -0.54
CA GLU A 115 -20.53 -8.41 -1.52
C GLU A 115 -19.19 -8.49 -2.25
N SER A 116 -18.58 -7.36 -2.62
CA SER A 116 -17.25 -7.30 -3.26
C SER A 116 -16.14 -7.80 -2.35
N ILE A 117 -16.13 -7.37 -1.08
CA ILE A 117 -15.16 -7.84 -0.08
C ILE A 117 -15.32 -9.36 0.13
N GLN A 118 -16.56 -9.84 0.25
CA GLN A 118 -16.86 -11.25 0.42
C GLN A 118 -16.42 -12.08 -0.80
N ALA A 119 -16.68 -11.59 -2.02
CA ALA A 119 -16.27 -12.26 -3.25
C ALA A 119 -14.74 -12.40 -3.33
N MET A 120 -14.00 -11.34 -2.97
CA MET A 120 -12.53 -11.38 -2.91
C MET A 120 -12.03 -12.35 -1.85
N PHE A 121 -12.67 -12.40 -0.68
CA PHE A 121 -12.31 -13.34 0.37
C PHE A 121 -12.53 -14.80 -0.08
N MET A 122 -13.67 -15.09 -0.71
CA MET A 122 -13.98 -16.42 -1.26
C MET A 122 -12.98 -16.85 -2.34
N LEU A 123 -12.49 -15.92 -3.17
CA LEU A 123 -11.42 -16.19 -4.13
C LEU A 123 -10.14 -16.67 -3.44
N GLY A 124 -9.74 -15.99 -2.36
CA GLY A 124 -8.56 -16.37 -1.59
C GLY A 124 -8.72 -17.72 -0.89
N VAL A 125 -9.91 -18.01 -0.33
CA VAL A 125 -10.21 -19.33 0.26
C VAL A 125 -10.15 -20.44 -0.79
N ASP A 126 -10.75 -20.26 -1.95
CA ASP A 126 -10.71 -21.25 -3.04
C ASP A 126 -9.26 -21.53 -3.48
N LYS A 127 -8.46 -20.45 -3.64
CA LYS A 127 -7.03 -20.57 -3.94
C LYS A 127 -6.26 -21.31 -2.85
N GLN A 128 -6.48 -20.96 -1.59
CA GLN A 128 -5.82 -21.60 -0.44
C GLN A 128 -6.11 -23.11 -0.45
N MET A 129 -7.37 -23.49 -0.66
CA MET A 129 -7.78 -24.89 -0.76
C MET A 129 -7.09 -25.58 -1.94
N SER A 130 -7.04 -24.95 -3.12
CA SER A 130 -6.33 -25.49 -4.29
C SER A 130 -4.84 -25.76 -4.00
N LEU A 131 -4.17 -24.84 -3.30
CA LEU A 131 -2.75 -24.97 -2.94
C LEU A 131 -2.49 -26.01 -1.83
N GLN A 132 -3.41 -26.21 -0.89
CA GLN A 132 -3.28 -27.23 0.16
C GLN A 132 -3.41 -28.66 -0.37
N HIS A 133 -4.11 -28.84 -1.49
CA HIS A 133 -4.35 -30.14 -2.11
C HIS A 133 -3.49 -30.36 -3.37
N ALA A 134 -2.56 -29.45 -3.67
CA ALA A 134 -1.60 -29.63 -4.74
C ALA A 134 -0.60 -30.76 -4.37
N PRO A 135 -0.39 -31.75 -5.27
CA PRO A 135 0.42 -32.93 -5.01
C PRO A 135 1.94 -32.66 -4.93
#